data_AF-A0A1B8RWQ5-F1
#
_entry.id   AF-A0A1B8RWQ5-F1
#
_cell.length_a   1.000
_cell.length_b   1.000
_cell.length_c   1.000
_cell.angle_alpha   90.00
_cell.angle_beta   90.00
_cell.angle_gamma   90.00
#
_symmetry.space_group_name_H-M   'P 1'
#
loop_
_entity.id
_entity.type
_entity.pdbx_description
1 polymer ?
#
loop_
_entity_poly.entity_id
_entity_poly.type
_entity_poly.pdbx_seq_one_letter_code
_entity_poly.pdbx_strand_id
1 'polypeptide(L)'
;MTAAREARKSAPALTRWAVLFRDAPAMMDIRADKARRDAHVAYVEDHPELRIGGGLKPDTDGDFCGALWIVEAEDRIEVEHLIHGDPFYVPAFRSYEIFTWGKILEDRTAVL
;
A
#
# COMPACT_ATOMS: atom_id res chain seq x y z
N MET A 1 -25.73 2.48 44.68
CA MET A 1 -25.98 2.96 43.31
C MET A 1 -24.70 2.78 42.52
N THR A 2 -24.59 1.70 41.77
CA THR A 2 -23.40 1.37 40.97
C THR A 2 -23.63 1.92 39.58
N ALA A 3 -22.93 2.99 39.20
CA ALA A 3 -22.97 3.51 37.85
C ALA A 3 -22.33 2.49 36.91
N ALA A 4 -23.11 1.97 35.96
CA ALA A 4 -22.63 1.13 34.90
C ALA A 4 -21.59 1.90 34.08
N ARG A 5 -20.36 1.39 34.04
CA ARG A 5 -19.30 1.90 33.18
C ARG A 5 -19.67 1.53 31.75
N GLU A 6 -20.21 2.48 31.00
CA GLU A 6 -20.41 2.32 29.56
C GLU A 6 -19.10 1.87 28.92
N ALA A 7 -19.16 0.71 28.25
CA ALA A 7 -18.04 0.21 27.48
C ALA A 7 -17.79 1.20 26.33
N ARG A 8 -16.73 1.99 26.47
CA ARG A 8 -16.16 2.75 25.36
C ARG A 8 -15.91 1.73 24.24
N LYS A 9 -16.62 1.83 23.11
CA LYS A 9 -16.25 1.05 21.92
C LYS A 9 -14.79 1.40 21.62
N SER A 10 -13.90 0.43 21.78
CA SER A 10 -12.52 0.59 21.33
C SER A 10 -12.57 0.89 19.84
N ALA A 11 -11.76 1.84 19.37
CA ALA A 11 -11.49 1.94 17.95
C ALA A 11 -11.03 0.55 17.45
N PRO A 12 -11.47 0.11 16.27
CA PRO A 12 -11.03 -1.15 15.70
C PRO A 12 -9.50 -1.17 15.63
N ALA A 13 -8.91 -2.34 15.94
CA ALA A 13 -7.47 -2.51 15.84
C ALA A 13 -7.07 -2.53 14.37
N LEU A 14 -6.19 -1.62 13.96
CA LEU A 14 -5.67 -1.62 12.59
C LEU A 14 -4.81 -2.86 12.35
N THR A 15 -5.07 -3.52 11.22
CA THR A 15 -4.27 -4.62 10.71
C THR A 15 -3.21 -4.08 9.77
N ARG A 16 -2.00 -4.63 9.83
CA ARG A 16 -0.96 -4.31 8.87
C ARG A 16 -1.00 -5.30 7.71
N TRP A 17 -1.05 -4.75 6.51
CA TRP A 17 -1.17 -5.47 5.25
C TRP A 17 0.08 -5.22 4.40
N ALA A 18 0.56 -6.27 3.75
CA ALA A 18 1.56 -6.18 2.69
C ALA A 18 0.87 -6.37 1.34
N VAL A 19 1.10 -5.45 0.41
CA VAL A 19 0.60 -5.52 -0.96
C VAL A 19 1.77 -5.68 -1.90
N LEU A 20 1.81 -6.81 -2.61
CA LEU A 20 2.81 -7.07 -3.63
C LEU A 20 2.18 -6.87 -5.00
N PHE A 21 2.66 -5.91 -5.76
CA PHE A 21 2.24 -5.67 -7.14
C PHE A 21 3.21 -6.33 -8.12
N ARG A 22 2.67 -6.80 -9.24
CA ARG A 22 3.44 -7.28 -10.38
C ARG A 22 3.04 -6.53 -11.64
N ASP A 23 4.03 -6.00 -12.32
CA ASP A 23 3.87 -5.26 -13.57
C ASP A 23 4.09 -6.18 -14.77
N ALA A 24 3.23 -6.05 -15.77
CA ALA A 24 3.51 -6.45 -17.13
C ALA A 24 4.41 -5.40 -17.81
N PRO A 25 5.19 -5.74 -18.85
CA PRO A 25 6.08 -4.80 -19.53
C PRO A 25 5.39 -3.50 -19.99
N ALA A 26 4.12 -3.57 -20.40
CA ALA A 26 3.32 -2.41 -20.81
C ALA A 26 3.11 -1.36 -19.70
N MET A 27 3.36 -1.68 -18.41
CA MET A 27 3.34 -0.68 -17.34
C MET A 27 4.46 0.36 -17.46
N MET A 28 5.51 0.12 -18.25
CA MET A 28 6.61 1.09 -18.35
C MET A 28 6.16 2.40 -18.97
N ASP A 29 5.23 2.36 -19.93
CA ASP A 29 4.63 3.56 -20.51
C ASP A 29 3.82 4.35 -19.46
N ILE A 30 3.05 3.63 -18.62
CA ILE A 30 2.30 4.21 -17.51
C ILE A 30 3.23 4.87 -16.48
N ARG A 31 4.38 4.25 -16.20
CA ARG A 31 5.38 4.77 -15.27
C ARG A 31 6.19 5.94 -15.84
N ALA A 32 6.37 5.99 -17.15
CA ALA A 32 7.08 7.06 -17.84
C ALA A 32 6.25 8.36 -17.95
N ASP A 33 4.92 8.25 -17.86
CA ASP A 33 4.02 9.41 -17.82
C ASP A 33 4.23 10.23 -16.53
N LYS A 34 4.86 11.41 -16.68
CA LYS A 34 5.16 12.33 -15.58
C LYS A 34 3.91 12.84 -14.89
N ALA A 35 2.87 13.23 -15.63
CA ALA A 35 1.67 13.80 -15.03
C ALA A 35 0.94 12.74 -14.19
N ARG A 36 0.91 11.50 -14.68
CA ARG A 36 0.37 10.37 -13.92
C ARG A 36 1.23 10.02 -12.71
N ARG A 37 2.55 10.07 -12.83
CA ARG A 37 3.47 9.87 -11.71
C ARG A 37 3.23 10.90 -10.60
N ASP A 38 3.06 12.17 -10.97
CA ASP A 38 2.81 13.24 -10.01
C ASP A 38 1.45 13.04 -9.32
N ALA A 39 0.42 12.62 -10.07
CA ALA A 39 -0.88 12.26 -9.50
C ALA A 39 -0.80 11.05 -8.55
N HIS A 40 -0.01 10.02 -8.90
CA HIS A 40 0.25 8.88 -8.02
C HIS A 40 0.94 9.30 -6.72
N VAL A 41 1.95 10.18 -6.80
CA VAL A 41 2.64 10.70 -5.61
C VAL A 41 1.69 11.49 -4.72
N ALA A 42 0.91 12.41 -5.29
CA ALA A 42 -0.09 13.17 -4.53
C ALA A 42 -1.14 12.25 -3.88
N TYR A 43 -1.60 11.23 -4.61
CA TYR A 43 -2.49 10.22 -4.05
C TYR A 43 -1.85 9.52 -2.85
N VAL A 44 -0.61 9.06 -2.94
CA VAL A 44 0.07 8.40 -1.81
C VAL A 44 0.27 9.36 -0.62
N GLU A 45 0.57 10.64 -0.86
CA GLU A 45 0.71 11.66 0.19
C GLU A 45 -0.60 11.90 0.96
N ASP A 46 -1.75 11.81 0.27
CA ASP A 46 -3.08 11.99 0.86
C ASP A 46 -3.58 10.74 1.61
N HIS A 47 -2.88 9.60 1.55
CA HIS A 47 -3.28 8.33 2.17
C HIS A 47 -2.25 7.85 3.21
N PRO A 48 -2.24 8.43 4.43
CA PRO A 48 -1.24 8.13 5.47
C PRO A 48 -1.31 6.70 6.04
N GLU A 49 -2.37 5.95 5.74
CA GLU A 49 -2.47 4.51 5.97
C GLU A 49 -1.43 3.71 5.18
N LEU A 50 -0.95 4.22 4.03
CA LEU A 50 0.14 3.65 3.26
C LEU A 50 1.48 4.05 3.91
N ARG A 51 1.96 3.21 4.83
CA ARG A 51 3.15 3.50 5.65
C ARG A 51 4.46 3.44 4.88
N ILE A 52 4.57 2.50 3.95
CA ILE A 52 5.76 2.29 3.12
C ILE A 52 5.27 1.97 1.73
N GLY A 53 5.76 2.69 0.71
CA GLY A 53 5.51 2.40 -0.70
C GLY A 53 6.79 2.53 -1.52
N GLY A 54 7.01 1.61 -2.45
CA GLY A 54 8.17 1.67 -3.33
C GLY A 54 8.04 0.77 -4.54
N GLY A 55 8.66 1.17 -5.65
CA GLY A 55 8.76 0.35 -6.86
C GLY A 55 9.78 -0.77 -6.68
N LEU A 56 9.46 -1.96 -7.18
CA LEU A 56 10.35 -3.12 -7.22
C LEU A 56 11.06 -3.19 -8.57
N LYS A 57 12.33 -3.54 -8.53
CA LYS A 57 13.16 -3.86 -9.70
C LYS A 57 13.78 -5.25 -9.49
N PRO A 58 14.06 -6.01 -10.55
CA PRO A 58 14.75 -7.29 -10.42
C PRO A 58 16.20 -7.08 -9.93
N ASP A 59 16.86 -6.02 -10.39
CA ASP A 59 18.25 -5.64 -10.08
C ASP A 59 18.41 -4.11 -10.08
N THR A 60 19.58 -3.59 -9.69
CA THR A 60 19.87 -2.14 -9.57
C THR A 60 19.57 -1.36 -10.85
N ASP A 61 19.96 -1.91 -12.00
CA ASP A 61 19.80 -1.29 -13.32
C ASP A 61 18.56 -1.77 -14.07
N GLY A 62 17.77 -2.67 -13.47
CA GLY A 62 16.57 -3.21 -14.08
C GLY A 62 15.43 -2.18 -14.17
N ASP A 63 14.53 -2.42 -15.13
CA ASP A 63 13.24 -1.75 -15.18
C ASP A 63 12.37 -2.17 -14.00
N PHE A 64 11.32 -1.39 -13.72
CA PHE A 64 10.37 -1.76 -12.68
C PHE A 64 9.62 -3.04 -13.06
N CYS A 65 9.52 -3.96 -12.11
CA CYS A 65 8.76 -5.20 -12.26
C CYS A 65 7.52 -5.27 -11.33
N GLY A 66 7.31 -4.23 -10.52
CA GLY A 66 6.21 -4.18 -9.57
C GLY A 66 6.38 -3.09 -8.52
N ALA A 67 5.72 -3.29 -7.38
CA ALA A 67 5.81 -2.43 -6.22
C ALA A 67 5.51 -3.23 -4.94
N LEU A 68 5.95 -2.71 -3.80
CA LEU A 68 5.60 -3.21 -2.48
C LEU A 68 5.00 -2.06 -1.68
N TRP A 69 3.81 -2.28 -1.12
CA TRP A 69 3.23 -1.40 -0.11
C TRP A 69 3.06 -2.10 1.23
N ILE A 70 3.21 -1.35 2.31
CA ILE A 70 2.78 -1.70 3.67
C ILE A 70 1.69 -0.73 4.07
N VAL A 71 0.49 -1.25 4.34
CA VAL A 71 -0.73 -0.47 4.63
C VAL A 71 -1.25 -0.83 6.02
N GLU A 72 -1.76 0.15 6.77
CA GLU A 72 -2.49 -0.09 8.02
C GLU A 72 -3.97 0.23 7.82
N ALA A 73 -4.82 -0.80 7.83
CA ALA A 73 -6.25 -0.70 7.54
C ALA A 73 -7.05 -1.67 8.40
N GLU A 74 -8.34 -1.40 8.60
CA GLU A 74 -9.23 -2.25 9.41
C GLU A 74 -9.41 -3.63 8.77
N ASP A 75 -9.58 -3.66 7.45
CA ASP A 75 -9.81 -4.88 6.70
C ASP A 75 -9.16 -4.86 5.30
N ARG A 76 -9.31 -5.97 4.59
CA ARG A 76 -8.79 -6.15 3.23
C ARG A 76 -9.49 -5.23 2.21
N ILE A 77 -10.77 -4.93 2.41
CA ILE A 77 -11.59 -4.16 1.47
C ILE A 77 -11.09 -2.72 1.41
N GLU A 78 -10.71 -2.14 2.55
CA GLU A 78 -10.07 -0.82 2.59
C GLU A 78 -8.76 -0.79 1.80
N VAL A 79 -7.93 -1.84 1.90
CA VAL A 79 -6.70 -1.95 1.11
C VAL A 79 -7.02 -2.05 -0.39
N GLU A 80 -8.04 -2.82 -0.77
CA GLU A 80 -8.45 -2.94 -2.18
C GLU A 80 -8.99 -1.61 -2.74
N HIS A 81 -9.76 -0.85 -1.95
CA HIS A 81 -10.18 0.50 -2.32
C HIS A 81 -8.98 1.43 -2.52
N LEU A 82 -8.00 1.40 -1.60
CA LEU A 82 -6.78 2.19 -1.73
C LEU A 82 -6.03 1.85 -3.02
N ILE A 83 -5.91 0.56 -3.37
CA ILE A 83 -5.28 0.10 -4.62
C ILE A 83 -6.05 0.61 -5.84
N HIS A 84 -7.39 0.48 -5.84
CA HIS A 84 -8.21 0.82 -7.00
C HIS A 84 -8.33 2.33 -7.24
N GLY A 85 -8.11 3.15 -6.22
CA GLY A 85 -8.04 4.61 -6.35
C GLY A 85 -6.69 5.13 -6.86
N ASP A 86 -5.62 4.33 -6.83
CA ASP A 86 -4.29 4.75 -7.26
C ASP A 86 -4.22 4.99 -8.79
N PRO A 87 -3.79 6.18 -9.26
CA PRO A 87 -3.54 6.46 -10.68
C PRO A 87 -2.59 5.48 -11.37
N PHE A 88 -1.75 4.79 -10.62
CA PHE A 88 -0.81 3.79 -11.11
C PHE A 88 -1.41 2.38 -11.21
N TYR A 89 -2.61 2.14 -10.68
CA TYR A 89 -3.28 0.84 -10.82
C TYR A 89 -4.02 0.74 -12.17
N VAL A 90 -3.46 -0.04 -13.08
CA VAL A 90 -4.08 -0.38 -14.38
C VAL A 90 -4.25 -1.90 -14.44
N PRO A 91 -5.46 -2.45 -14.20
CA PRO A 91 -5.68 -3.89 -14.07
C PRO A 91 -5.18 -4.75 -15.24
N ALA A 92 -5.18 -4.18 -16.45
CA ALA A 92 -4.69 -4.86 -17.65
C ALA A 92 -3.18 -5.14 -17.61
N PHE A 93 -2.43 -4.35 -16.85
CA PHE A 93 -0.97 -4.36 -16.86
C PHE A 93 -0.37 -4.53 -15.46
N ARG A 94 -1.16 -4.44 -14.39
CA ARG A 94 -0.71 -4.61 -13.01
C ARG A 94 -1.65 -5.52 -12.24
N SER A 95 -1.11 -6.59 -11.68
CA SER A 95 -1.79 -7.44 -10.71
C SER A 95 -1.27 -7.18 -9.29
N TYR A 96 -2.00 -7.67 -8.28
CA TYR A 96 -1.60 -7.56 -6.89
C TYR A 96 -1.96 -8.81 -6.08
N GLU A 97 -1.22 -9.02 -5.00
CA GLU A 97 -1.51 -9.95 -3.91
C GLU A 97 -1.49 -9.19 -2.59
N ILE A 98 -2.39 -9.54 -1.66
CA ILE A 98 -2.51 -8.87 -0.35
C ILE A 98 -2.40 -9.92 0.74
N PHE A 99 -1.55 -9.65 1.72
CA PHE A 99 -1.27 -10.50 2.88
C PHE A 99 -1.38 -9.70 4.18
N THR A 100 -1.72 -10.35 5.29
CA THR A 100 -1.44 -9.77 6.61
C THR A 100 0.06 -9.89 6.90
N TRP A 101 0.65 -8.89 7.57
CA TRP A 101 2.08 -8.86 7.82
C TRP A 101 2.44 -8.37 9.23
N GLY A 102 3.38 -9.07 9.86
CA GLY A 102 3.95 -8.71 11.17
C GLY A 102 5.47 -8.57 11.07
N LYS A 103 6.02 -7.59 11.80
CA LYS A 103 7.48 -7.44 11.93
C LYS A 103 8.00 -8.43 12.96
N ILE A 104 9.09 -9.12 12.66
CA ILE A 104 9.81 -9.93 13.65
C ILE A 104 10.47 -9.03 14.70
N LEU A 105 11.00 -7.87 14.27
CA LEU A 105 11.60 -6.85 15.13
C LEU A 105 10.75 -5.58 15.05
N GLU A 106 9.78 -5.44 15.96
CA GLU A 106 8.75 -4.39 15.90
C GLU A 106 9.30 -2.96 16.04
N ASP A 107 10.44 -2.78 16.70
CA ASP A 107 11.07 -1.48 16.98
C ASP A 107 11.96 -0.95 15.84
N ARG A 108 12.32 -1.79 14.86
CA ARG A 108 13.28 -1.42 13.81
C ARG A 108 12.61 -0.71 12.64
N THR A 109 13.11 0.47 12.25
CA THR A 109 12.61 1.20 11.09
C THR A 109 13.47 0.89 9.86
N ALA A 110 12.86 0.68 8.71
CA ALA A 110 13.57 0.63 7.43
C ALA A 110 13.80 2.06 6.93
N VAL A 111 15.05 2.42 6.65
CA VAL A 111 15.43 3.71 6.04
C VAL A 111 16.12 3.37 4.73
N LEU A 112 15.65 3.95 3.63
CA LEU A 112 16.16 3.76 2.27
C LEU A 112 17.01 4.95 1.84
#